data_AF-A0A4Y9FM43-F1
#
_entry.id   AF-A0A4Y9FM43-F1
#
_cell.length_a   1.000
_cell.length_b   1.000
_cell.length_c   1.000
_cell.angle_alpha   90.00
_cell.angle_beta   90.00
_cell.angle_gamma   90.00
#
_symmetry.space_group_name_H-M   'P 1'
#
loop_
_entity.id
_entity.type
_entity.pdbx_description
1 polymer ?
#
loop_
_entity_poly.entity_id
_entity_poly.type
_entity_poly.pdbx_seq_one_letter_code
_entity_poly.pdbx_strand_id
1 'polypeptide(L)'
;MEKKKIIRFLVLLSAGVLLASCGNSSKEMGKTKDSSEVVQTEEDRVQKDAETLLNSVLTASDQGFSRLYGESYDKWTKNTIFPEQIEGAVKDNNWTPETKYTYQYAKDFDKLTPSEVVERFLETRRDNLKDIKEYDITDIAVSNDKATVTFKARQINNTASANAVSNIYLALAEGDLDVFGALNQANAADSEFKKLHTLVSYFLYYANFSNLLVTYSDIPSRLNETPLTEGIYEITFDLEKDQDDHWIISDKNYKNLVSDLLNYDETATQIVYPDGTKAKEAPKESSSSGDVG
;
A
#
# COMPACT_ATOMS: atom_id res chain seq x y z
N MET A 1 -21.49 -1.02 37.43
CA MET A 1 -22.50 -0.77 36.37
C MET A 1 -21.98 -1.49 35.13
N GLU A 2 -22.50 -2.67 34.86
CA GLU A 2 -22.06 -3.52 33.74
C GLU A 2 -22.82 -3.20 32.45
N LYS A 3 -22.18 -3.59 31.34
CA LYS A 3 -22.68 -3.76 29.94
C LYS A 3 -22.72 -2.43 29.15
N LYS A 4 -22.19 -2.38 27.93
CA LYS A 4 -22.32 -3.37 26.85
C LYS A 4 -21.05 -3.49 26.00
N LYS A 5 -20.62 -4.75 25.79
CA LYS A 5 -19.83 -5.18 24.63
C LYS A 5 -20.70 -5.03 23.39
N ILE A 6 -20.20 -4.37 22.35
CA ILE A 6 -20.76 -4.49 20.99
C ILE A 6 -19.80 -5.40 20.23
N ILE A 7 -20.31 -6.59 19.93
CA ILE A 7 -19.67 -7.64 19.15
C ILE A 7 -20.61 -7.88 17.95
N ARG A 8 -20.00 -7.97 16.76
CA ARG A 8 -20.47 -8.54 15.48
C ARG A 8 -21.31 -7.65 14.55
N PHE A 9 -20.82 -7.53 13.31
CA PHE A 9 -21.60 -7.99 12.18
C PHE A 9 -20.93 -9.22 11.56
N LEU A 10 -21.68 -10.32 11.62
CA LEU A 10 -21.48 -11.56 10.86
C LEU A 10 -21.88 -11.25 9.41
N VAL A 11 -21.03 -11.58 8.44
CA VAL A 11 -21.47 -11.77 7.05
C VAL A 11 -22.31 -13.04 7.04
N LEU A 12 -23.63 -12.86 7.06
CA LEU A 12 -24.61 -13.94 6.92
C LEU A 12 -24.72 -14.27 5.43
N LEU A 13 -24.25 -15.46 5.04
CA LEU A 13 -24.70 -16.13 3.82
C LEU A 13 -26.24 -16.27 3.92
N SER A 14 -26.98 -15.48 3.15
CA SER A 14 -28.42 -15.65 3.01
C SER A 14 -28.71 -16.78 2.01
N ALA A 15 -29.01 -17.95 2.56
CA ALA A 15 -29.75 -18.99 1.87
C ALA A 15 -31.10 -18.42 1.39
N GLY A 16 -31.38 -18.58 0.10
CA GLY A 16 -32.64 -18.15 -0.52
C GLY A 16 -33.83 -18.91 0.07
N VAL A 17 -34.78 -18.17 0.64
CA VAL A 17 -36.11 -18.68 0.98
C VAL A 17 -37.03 -18.37 -0.19
N LEU A 18 -37.31 -19.38 -1.01
CA LEU A 18 -38.40 -19.31 -1.99
C LEU A 18 -39.72 -19.60 -1.27
N LEU A 19 -40.57 -18.58 -1.13
CA LEU A 19 -42.00 -18.78 -0.92
C LEU A 19 -42.70 -18.66 -2.27
N ALA A 20 -42.95 -19.81 -2.91
CA ALA A 20 -43.92 -19.92 -3.99
C ALA A 20 -45.17 -20.64 -3.45
N SER A 21 -46.15 -19.84 -3.07
CA SER A 21 -47.54 -20.26 -2.93
C SER A 21 -48.14 -20.43 -4.34
N CYS A 22 -48.64 -21.62 -4.66
CA CYS A 22 -49.99 -21.87 -5.21
C CYS A 22 -50.08 -23.20 -5.98
N GLY A 23 -51.20 -23.90 -5.76
CA GLY A 23 -51.95 -24.52 -6.86
C GLY A 23 -51.56 -25.93 -7.28
N ASN A 24 -52.31 -26.91 -6.78
CA ASN A 24 -52.20 -28.33 -7.10
C ASN A 24 -52.99 -28.67 -8.39
N SER A 25 -52.30 -29.08 -9.45
CA SER A 25 -52.74 -29.98 -10.57
C SER A 25 -51.66 -29.88 -11.67
N SER A 26 -51.13 -30.92 -12.29
CA SER A 26 -51.55 -32.30 -12.53
C SER A 26 -50.36 -33.12 -13.04
N LYS A 27 -50.34 -34.41 -12.66
CA LYS A 27 -49.79 -35.61 -13.33
C LYS A 27 -48.53 -35.54 -14.23
N GLU A 28 -47.73 -36.58 -13.97
CA GLU A 28 -46.69 -37.25 -14.76
C GLU A 28 -45.25 -36.76 -14.62
N MET A 29 -44.48 -37.64 -13.98
CA MET A 29 -43.13 -37.47 -13.47
C MET A 29 -42.15 -37.97 -14.52
N GLY A 30 -41.78 -37.07 -15.45
CA GLY A 30 -40.53 -37.17 -16.18
C GLY A 30 -39.42 -36.60 -15.30
N LYS A 31 -38.53 -37.46 -14.81
CA LYS A 31 -37.35 -37.07 -14.03
C LYS A 31 -36.33 -36.40 -14.97
N THR A 32 -36.46 -35.11 -15.19
CA THR A 32 -35.33 -34.29 -15.66
C THR A 32 -34.71 -33.66 -14.43
N LYS A 33 -33.48 -34.06 -14.13
CA LYS A 33 -32.68 -33.55 -13.03
C LYS A 33 -32.13 -32.19 -13.49
N ASP A 34 -32.92 -31.13 -13.33
CA ASP A 34 -32.42 -29.76 -13.50
C ASP A 34 -31.47 -29.46 -12.34
N SER A 35 -30.19 -29.74 -12.59
CA SER A 35 -29.10 -29.09 -11.88
C SER A 35 -28.89 -27.76 -12.58
N SER A 36 -29.60 -26.73 -12.13
CA SER A 36 -29.29 -25.36 -12.54
C SER A 36 -27.97 -24.96 -11.88
N GLU A 37 -26.84 -25.34 -12.48
CA GLU A 37 -25.56 -24.71 -12.22
C GLU A 37 -25.70 -23.23 -12.58
N VAL A 38 -25.50 -22.35 -11.60
CA VAL A 38 -25.39 -20.91 -11.85
C VAL A 38 -24.14 -20.73 -12.70
N VAL A 39 -24.31 -20.46 -13.99
CA VAL A 39 -23.21 -20.14 -14.89
C VAL A 39 -22.62 -18.81 -14.43
N GLN A 40 -21.42 -18.82 -13.87
CA GLN A 40 -20.70 -17.58 -13.53
C GLN A 40 -20.40 -16.79 -14.81
N THR A 41 -20.69 -15.49 -14.77
CA THR A 41 -20.31 -14.57 -15.85
C THR A 41 -18.79 -14.37 -15.85
N GLU A 42 -18.25 -13.86 -16.95
CA GLU A 42 -16.82 -13.49 -16.99
C GLU A 42 -16.50 -12.37 -16.00
N GLU A 43 -17.42 -11.41 -15.84
CA GLU A 43 -17.32 -10.33 -14.84
C GLU A 43 -17.23 -10.88 -13.42
N ASP A 44 -18.03 -11.91 -13.06
CA ASP A 44 -17.96 -12.55 -11.75
C ASP A 44 -16.59 -13.19 -11.47
N ARG A 45 -15.93 -13.73 -12.52
CA ARG A 45 -14.59 -14.34 -12.39
C ARG A 45 -13.53 -13.27 -12.24
N VAL A 46 -13.57 -12.22 -13.07
CA VAL A 46 -12.69 -11.06 -12.96
C VAL A 46 -12.81 -10.46 -11.58
N GLN A 47 -14.03 -10.26 -11.08
CA GLN A 47 -14.26 -9.69 -9.75
C GLN A 47 -13.57 -10.51 -8.66
N LYS A 48 -13.74 -11.83 -8.68
CA LYS A 48 -13.17 -12.71 -7.66
C LYS A 48 -11.64 -12.71 -7.68
N ASP A 49 -11.03 -12.75 -8.86
CA ASP A 49 -9.58 -12.75 -9.00
C ASP A 49 -8.99 -11.36 -8.65
N ALA A 50 -9.68 -10.29 -9.04
CA ALA A 50 -9.38 -8.92 -8.63
C ALA A 50 -9.47 -8.73 -7.11
N GLU A 51 -10.51 -9.26 -6.46
CA GLU A 51 -10.64 -9.27 -5.00
C GLU A 51 -9.52 -10.06 -4.34
N THR A 52 -9.09 -11.18 -4.92
CA THR A 52 -7.96 -11.96 -4.40
C THR A 52 -6.67 -11.14 -4.43
N LEU A 53 -6.41 -10.42 -5.54
CA LEU A 53 -5.29 -9.50 -5.65
C LEU A 53 -5.40 -8.33 -4.66
N LEU A 54 -6.52 -7.59 -4.68
CA LEU A 54 -6.71 -6.39 -3.85
C LEU A 54 -6.69 -6.72 -2.36
N ASN A 55 -7.22 -7.87 -1.94
CA ASN A 55 -7.10 -8.32 -0.55
C ASN A 55 -5.63 -8.50 -0.14
N SER A 56 -4.80 -9.07 -1.02
CA SER A 56 -3.39 -9.32 -0.74
C SER A 56 -2.57 -8.02 -0.70
N VAL A 57 -2.94 -7.04 -1.55
CA VAL A 57 -2.28 -5.73 -1.65
C VAL A 57 -2.72 -4.77 -0.53
N LEU A 58 -4.03 -4.68 -0.26
CA LEU A 58 -4.63 -3.61 0.55
C LEU A 58 -5.06 -4.07 1.94
N THR A 59 -4.99 -5.37 2.24
CA THR A 59 -5.43 -5.92 3.53
C THR A 59 -4.43 -6.93 4.07
N ALA A 60 -4.68 -7.44 5.28
CA ALA A 60 -3.88 -8.52 5.86
C ALA A 60 -4.21 -9.92 5.28
N SER A 61 -5.14 -10.03 4.34
CA SER A 61 -5.61 -11.30 3.79
C SER A 61 -4.93 -11.66 2.46
N ASP A 62 -4.02 -12.64 2.49
CA ASP A 62 -3.39 -13.25 1.31
C ASP A 62 -4.16 -14.50 0.79
N GLN A 63 -5.42 -14.65 1.19
CA GLN A 63 -6.19 -15.85 0.89
C GLN A 63 -6.44 -15.97 -0.62
N GLY A 64 -5.99 -17.08 -1.20
CA GLY A 64 -6.22 -17.40 -2.61
C GLY A 64 -5.12 -16.91 -3.55
N PHE A 65 -4.25 -15.99 -3.13
CA PHE A 65 -3.20 -15.45 -3.99
C PHE A 65 -2.27 -16.55 -4.53
N SER A 66 -1.78 -17.43 -3.65
CA SER A 66 -0.91 -18.55 -4.06
C SER A 66 -1.57 -19.55 -5.01
N ARG A 67 -2.90 -19.61 -5.06
CA ARG A 67 -3.61 -20.42 -6.04
C ARG A 67 -3.61 -19.77 -7.42
N LEU A 68 -3.67 -18.45 -7.50
CA LEU A 68 -3.66 -17.69 -8.75
C LEU A 68 -2.24 -17.48 -9.29
N TYR A 69 -1.28 -17.19 -8.40
CA TYR A 69 0.08 -16.77 -8.78
C TYR A 69 1.15 -17.85 -8.50
N GLY A 70 0.78 -19.01 -7.95
CA GLY A 70 1.70 -20.13 -7.68
C GLY A 70 2.57 -20.00 -6.42
N GLU A 71 2.65 -18.81 -5.83
CA GLU A 71 3.38 -18.54 -4.59
C GLU A 71 2.66 -17.46 -3.75
N SER A 72 3.01 -17.30 -2.47
CA SER A 72 2.43 -16.25 -1.61
C SER A 72 2.77 -14.85 -2.13
N TYR A 73 1.91 -13.86 -1.89
CA TYR A 73 2.12 -12.49 -2.37
C TYR A 73 3.47 -11.88 -1.96
N ASP A 74 3.91 -12.12 -0.72
CA ASP A 74 5.20 -11.64 -0.25
C ASP A 74 6.38 -12.25 -1.02
N LYS A 75 6.28 -13.53 -1.43
CA LYS A 75 7.33 -14.18 -2.24
C LYS A 75 7.26 -13.70 -3.69
N TRP A 76 6.06 -13.62 -4.25
CA TRP A 76 5.86 -13.17 -5.63
C TRP A 76 6.40 -11.75 -5.84
N THR A 77 6.11 -10.82 -4.93
CA THR A 77 6.67 -9.46 -5.00
C THR A 77 8.19 -9.45 -4.92
N LYS A 78 8.80 -10.23 -4.01
CA LYS A 78 10.26 -10.31 -3.87
C LYS A 78 10.96 -10.96 -5.06
N ASN A 79 10.35 -11.99 -5.64
CA ASN A 79 10.96 -12.78 -6.73
C ASN A 79 10.70 -12.20 -8.12
N THR A 80 9.55 -11.57 -8.31
CA THR A 80 9.07 -11.12 -9.63
C THR A 80 9.13 -9.60 -9.78
N ILE A 81 8.73 -8.85 -8.75
CA ILE A 81 8.54 -7.40 -8.89
C ILE A 81 9.78 -6.60 -8.46
N PHE A 82 10.35 -6.91 -7.29
CA PHE A 82 11.43 -6.15 -6.69
C PHE A 82 12.78 -6.21 -7.44
N PRO A 83 13.19 -7.32 -8.10
CA PRO A 83 14.52 -7.41 -8.69
C PRO A 83 14.82 -6.29 -9.70
N GLU A 84 13.87 -5.99 -10.61
CA GLU A 84 14.04 -4.91 -11.59
C GLU A 84 14.09 -3.53 -10.92
N GLN A 85 13.32 -3.31 -9.85
CA GLN A 85 13.32 -2.05 -9.09
C GLN A 85 14.64 -1.86 -8.34
N ILE A 86 15.17 -2.92 -7.75
CA ILE A 86 16.46 -2.92 -7.05
C ILE A 86 17.60 -2.67 -8.04
N GLU A 87 17.63 -3.39 -9.17
CA GLU A 87 18.64 -3.18 -10.20
C GLU A 87 18.59 -1.76 -10.76
N GLY A 88 17.38 -1.25 -11.05
CA GLY A 88 17.16 0.12 -11.48
C GLY A 88 17.68 1.13 -10.47
N ALA A 89 17.35 0.99 -9.18
CA ALA A 89 17.81 1.89 -8.13
C ALA A 89 19.34 1.89 -7.98
N VAL A 90 19.99 0.72 -8.01
CA VAL A 90 21.46 0.59 -7.94
C VAL A 90 22.14 1.25 -9.14
N LYS A 91 21.58 1.06 -10.33
CA LYS A 91 22.09 1.64 -11.58
C LYS A 91 21.91 3.16 -11.60
N ASP A 92 20.71 3.65 -11.34
CA ASP A 92 20.35 5.07 -11.43
C ASP A 92 21.13 5.93 -10.40
N ASN A 93 21.46 5.34 -9.25
CA ASN A 93 22.29 5.99 -8.23
C ASN A 93 23.78 5.64 -8.33
N ASN A 94 24.22 4.87 -9.35
CA ASN A 94 25.62 4.47 -9.53
C ASN A 94 26.26 3.86 -8.26
N TRP A 95 25.55 2.96 -7.58
CA TRP A 95 26.05 2.30 -6.36
C TRP A 95 26.96 1.11 -6.65
N THR A 96 27.61 1.05 -7.81
CA THR A 96 28.49 -0.07 -8.20
C THR A 96 29.97 0.29 -8.00
N PRO A 97 30.79 -0.57 -7.34
CA PRO A 97 30.38 -1.77 -6.61
C PRO A 97 29.72 -1.43 -5.27
N GLU A 98 28.68 -2.17 -4.93
CA GLU A 98 27.84 -1.94 -3.73
C GLU A 98 28.61 -1.95 -2.41
N THR A 99 29.70 -2.70 -2.34
CA THR A 99 30.59 -2.76 -1.17
C THR A 99 31.17 -1.41 -0.75
N LYS A 100 31.19 -0.41 -1.64
CA LYS A 100 31.60 0.98 -1.32
C LYS A 100 30.50 1.80 -0.68
N TYR A 101 29.25 1.39 -0.81
CA TYR A 101 28.06 2.14 -0.44
C TYR A 101 27.24 1.45 0.64
N THR A 102 27.85 0.53 1.39
CA THR A 102 27.18 -0.15 2.50
C THR A 102 26.76 0.84 3.58
N TYR A 103 25.58 0.67 4.15
CA TYR A 103 25.03 1.53 5.18
C TYR A 103 24.82 0.77 6.49
N GLN A 104 25.25 1.38 7.59
CA GLN A 104 25.00 0.92 8.95
C GLN A 104 24.70 2.16 9.80
N TYR A 105 23.48 2.24 10.33
CA TYR A 105 23.06 3.42 11.09
C TYR A 105 23.74 3.52 12.46
N ALA A 106 23.70 2.42 13.22
CA ALA A 106 24.35 2.30 14.53
C ALA A 106 24.98 0.91 14.69
N LYS A 107 25.83 0.71 15.70
CA LYS A 107 26.64 -0.51 15.88
C LYS A 107 25.82 -1.79 16.02
N ASP A 108 24.60 -1.67 16.51
CA ASP A 108 23.62 -2.73 16.73
C ASP A 108 22.74 -3.02 15.51
N PHE A 109 22.82 -2.20 14.46
CA PHE A 109 22.17 -2.45 13.18
C PHE A 109 23.08 -3.27 12.26
N ASP A 110 22.46 -4.08 11.41
CA ASP A 110 23.18 -4.76 10.33
C ASP A 110 23.84 -3.76 9.39
N LYS A 111 25.02 -4.10 8.89
CA LYS A 111 25.66 -3.40 7.79
C LYS A 111 25.11 -3.95 6.48
N LEU A 112 24.37 -3.13 5.75
CA LEU A 112 23.62 -3.53 4.55
C LEU A 112 24.24 -2.99 3.27
N THR A 113 24.11 -3.70 2.16
CA THR A 113 24.37 -3.16 0.83
C THR A 113 23.20 -2.30 0.35
N PRO A 114 23.40 -1.44 -0.68
CA PRO A 114 22.31 -0.71 -1.32
C PRO A 114 21.13 -1.59 -1.75
N SER A 115 21.37 -2.75 -2.36
CA SER A 115 20.30 -3.69 -2.72
C SER A 115 19.51 -4.16 -1.51
N GLU A 116 20.17 -4.50 -0.40
CA GLU A 116 19.49 -4.92 0.83
C GLU A 116 18.67 -3.78 1.47
N VAL A 117 19.16 -2.53 1.39
CA VAL A 117 18.40 -1.36 1.84
C VAL A 117 17.17 -1.13 0.97
N VAL A 118 17.31 -1.20 -0.35
CA VAL A 118 16.19 -1.02 -1.30
C VAL A 118 15.18 -2.16 -1.15
N GLU A 119 15.62 -3.41 -0.98
CA GLU A 119 14.71 -4.54 -0.73
C GLU A 119 13.85 -4.30 0.52
N ARG A 120 14.48 -3.97 1.66
CA ARG A 120 13.75 -3.68 2.91
C ARG A 120 12.79 -2.51 2.75
N PHE A 121 13.20 -1.46 2.02
CA PHE A 121 12.31 -0.35 1.68
C PHE A 121 11.08 -0.80 0.87
N LEU A 122 11.27 -1.63 -0.15
CA LEU A 122 10.19 -2.13 -0.99
C LEU A 122 9.24 -3.06 -0.22
N GLU A 123 9.78 -3.91 0.66
CA GLU A 123 8.98 -4.74 1.57
C GLU A 123 8.11 -3.90 2.50
N THR A 124 8.71 -2.94 3.20
CA THR A 124 7.96 -2.06 4.11
C THR A 124 6.90 -1.25 3.36
N ARG A 125 7.25 -0.74 2.17
CA ARG A 125 6.29 -0.01 1.32
C ARG A 125 5.12 -0.89 0.87
N ARG A 126 5.38 -2.14 0.45
CA ARG A 126 4.35 -3.12 0.12
C ARG A 126 3.45 -3.37 1.32
N ASP A 127 4.03 -3.54 2.51
CA ASP A 127 3.26 -3.85 3.71
C ASP A 127 2.45 -2.65 4.23
N ASN A 128 2.93 -1.42 4.05
CA ASN A 128 2.18 -0.20 4.34
C ASN A 128 0.89 -0.08 3.52
N LEU A 129 0.82 -0.66 2.30
CA LEU A 129 -0.43 -0.68 1.53
C LEU A 129 -1.55 -1.43 2.26
N LYS A 130 -1.19 -2.43 3.10
CA LYS A 130 -2.15 -3.24 3.87
C LYS A 130 -2.86 -2.43 4.96
N ASP A 131 -2.36 -1.24 5.29
CA ASP A 131 -3.00 -0.33 6.23
C ASP A 131 -4.23 0.38 5.64
N ILE A 132 -4.41 0.35 4.31
CA ILE A 132 -5.58 0.91 3.62
C ILE A 132 -6.87 0.19 4.06
N LYS A 133 -6.82 -1.16 4.16
CA LYS A 133 -7.85 -2.09 4.69
C LYS A 133 -9.17 -2.16 3.94
N GLU A 134 -9.67 -1.05 3.43
CA GLU A 134 -11.01 -0.94 2.84
C GLU A 134 -10.90 -0.46 1.38
N TYR A 135 -11.61 -1.19 0.50
CA TYR A 135 -11.79 -0.83 -0.89
C TYR A 135 -13.18 -1.24 -1.38
N ASP A 136 -13.65 -0.65 -2.47
CA ASP A 136 -14.92 -0.97 -3.11
C ASP A 136 -14.73 -1.05 -4.63
N ILE A 137 -14.94 -2.24 -5.24
CA ILE A 137 -14.89 -2.38 -6.70
C ILE A 137 -16.18 -1.79 -7.26
N THR A 138 -16.05 -0.77 -8.10
CA THR A 138 -17.20 0.00 -8.61
C THR A 138 -17.54 -0.30 -10.06
N ASP A 139 -16.57 -0.79 -10.85
CA ASP A 139 -16.78 -1.11 -12.26
C ASP A 139 -15.81 -2.19 -12.74
N ILE A 140 -16.28 -3.05 -13.65
CA ILE A 140 -15.48 -4.07 -14.33
C ILE A 140 -15.84 -4.05 -15.81
N ALA A 141 -14.84 -3.78 -16.66
CA ALA A 141 -14.99 -3.80 -18.10
C ALA A 141 -14.18 -4.95 -18.70
N VAL A 142 -14.85 -5.92 -19.32
CA VAL A 142 -14.21 -7.09 -19.94
C VAL A 142 -14.22 -6.99 -21.46
N SER A 143 -13.08 -7.24 -22.10
CA SER A 143 -12.93 -7.26 -23.56
C SER A 143 -11.92 -8.33 -23.97
N ASN A 144 -12.43 -9.44 -24.52
CA ASN A 144 -11.65 -10.63 -24.85
C ASN A 144 -10.88 -11.14 -23.61
N ASP A 145 -9.56 -11.25 -23.71
CA ASP A 145 -8.66 -11.71 -22.64
C ASP A 145 -8.10 -10.56 -21.80
N LYS A 146 -8.77 -9.40 -21.80
CA LYS A 146 -8.41 -8.23 -21.00
C LYS A 146 -9.58 -7.76 -20.17
N ALA A 147 -9.30 -7.33 -18.94
CA ALA A 147 -10.28 -6.70 -18.08
C ALA A 147 -9.68 -5.46 -17.41
N THR A 148 -10.45 -4.39 -17.31
CA THR A 148 -10.13 -3.20 -16.52
C THR A 148 -11.02 -3.21 -15.28
N VAL A 149 -10.41 -3.12 -14.10
CA VAL A 149 -11.08 -3.07 -12.81
C VAL A 149 -10.94 -1.68 -12.25
N THR A 150 -12.06 -1.07 -11.88
CA THR A 150 -12.11 0.24 -11.21
C THR A 150 -12.56 0.04 -9.77
N PHE A 151 -11.83 0.59 -8.82
CA PHE A 151 -12.19 0.53 -7.40
C PHE A 151 -11.93 1.87 -6.70
N LYS A 152 -12.54 2.02 -5.53
CA LYS A 152 -12.35 3.17 -4.64
C LYS A 152 -11.67 2.74 -3.36
N ALA A 153 -10.63 3.46 -2.95
CA ALA A 153 -9.95 3.24 -1.68
C ALA A 153 -9.29 4.53 -1.17
N ARG A 154 -8.86 4.52 0.09
CA ARG A 154 -7.83 5.48 0.53
C ARG A 154 -6.51 5.16 -0.17
N GLN A 155 -5.64 6.14 -0.26
CA GLN A 155 -4.27 6.01 -0.75
C GLN A 155 -3.29 6.27 0.39
N ILE A 156 -2.02 5.91 0.22
CA ILE A 156 -0.96 6.40 1.08
C ILE A 156 -0.71 7.87 0.72
N ASN A 157 -0.76 8.77 1.71
CA ASN A 157 -0.34 10.15 1.53
C ASN A 157 1.20 10.19 1.41
N ASN A 158 1.69 10.24 0.18
CA ASN A 158 3.12 10.15 -0.11
C ASN A 158 3.85 11.44 0.28
N THR A 159 3.18 12.59 0.22
CA THR A 159 3.69 13.88 0.71
C THR A 159 3.98 13.81 2.21
N ALA A 160 3.05 13.27 3.00
CA ALA A 160 3.23 13.05 4.43
C ALA A 160 4.32 12.01 4.74
N SER A 161 4.37 10.92 3.97
CA SER A 161 5.42 9.90 4.10
C SER A 161 6.82 10.47 3.87
N ALA A 162 6.98 11.31 2.84
CA ALA A 162 8.24 11.98 2.56
C ALA A 162 8.59 13.01 3.65
N ASN A 163 7.59 13.75 4.16
CA ASN A 163 7.79 14.67 5.28
C ASN A 163 8.24 13.94 6.55
N ALA A 164 7.67 12.77 6.85
CA ALA A 164 8.08 11.94 7.97
C ALA A 164 9.56 11.55 7.89
N VAL A 165 10.01 11.04 6.74
CA VAL A 165 11.43 10.71 6.50
C VAL A 165 12.32 11.95 6.66
N SER A 166 11.87 13.10 6.16
CA SER A 166 12.63 14.36 6.24
C SER A 166 12.77 14.86 7.68
N ASN A 167 11.72 14.76 8.50
CA ASN A 167 11.75 15.13 9.91
C ASN A 167 12.66 14.21 10.72
N ILE A 168 12.67 12.91 10.42
CA ILE A 168 13.59 11.95 11.06
C ILE A 168 15.03 12.29 10.68
N TYR A 169 15.28 12.54 9.40
CA TYR A 169 16.61 12.93 8.93
C TYR A 169 17.13 14.17 9.68
N LEU A 170 16.28 15.20 9.86
CA LEU A 170 16.60 16.40 10.63
C LEU A 170 16.87 16.11 12.11
N ALA A 171 16.02 15.31 12.77
CA ALA A 171 16.17 14.96 14.17
C ALA A 171 17.48 14.19 14.42
N LEU A 172 17.85 13.29 13.49
CA LEU A 172 19.08 12.50 13.58
C LEU A 172 20.35 13.30 13.26
N ALA A 173 20.23 14.45 12.58
CA ALA A 173 21.34 15.33 12.23
C ALA A 173 21.66 16.38 13.33
N GLU A 174 21.19 16.16 14.57
CA GLU A 174 21.37 17.06 15.74
C GLU A 174 20.80 18.48 15.58
N GLY A 175 19.84 18.71 14.66
CA GLY A 175 19.12 19.99 14.56
C GLY A 175 19.94 21.22 14.13
N ASP A 176 21.26 21.09 13.92
CA ASP A 176 22.19 22.18 13.57
C ASP A 176 22.45 22.33 12.05
N LEU A 177 21.88 21.45 11.23
CA LEU A 177 21.98 21.52 9.77
C LEU A 177 20.70 22.11 9.17
N ASP A 178 20.84 23.22 8.43
CA ASP A 178 19.87 23.62 7.41
C ASP A 178 19.90 22.57 6.29
N VAL A 179 19.27 21.43 6.53
CA VAL A 179 19.22 20.28 5.62
C VAL A 179 18.56 20.66 4.31
N PHE A 180 17.61 21.61 4.29
CA PHE A 180 17.04 22.11 3.04
C PHE A 180 18.03 22.99 2.27
N GLY A 181 18.83 23.81 2.95
CA GLY A 181 19.97 24.52 2.37
C GLY A 181 21.02 23.56 1.80
N ALA A 182 21.38 22.50 2.53
CA ALA A 182 22.32 21.47 2.10
C ALA A 182 21.77 20.60 0.95
N LEU A 183 20.48 20.23 0.96
CA LEU A 183 19.81 19.48 -0.11
C LEU A 183 19.65 20.30 -1.39
N ASN A 184 19.29 21.58 -1.26
CA ASN A 184 19.20 22.49 -2.41
C ASN A 184 20.58 22.81 -2.99
N GLN A 185 21.63 22.89 -2.18
CA GLN A 185 23.01 23.04 -2.67
C GLN A 185 23.57 21.73 -3.26
N ALA A 186 23.25 20.58 -2.68
CA ALA A 186 23.66 19.27 -3.18
C ALA A 186 23.01 18.91 -4.52
N ASN A 187 21.77 19.36 -4.75
CA ASN A 187 21.12 19.27 -6.06
C ASN A 187 21.87 20.02 -7.18
N ALA A 188 22.83 20.90 -6.84
CA ALA A 188 23.56 21.72 -7.81
C ALA A 188 25.05 21.35 -8.00
N ALA A 189 25.70 20.56 -7.12
CA ALA A 189 27.17 20.40 -7.20
C ALA A 189 27.81 19.07 -6.75
N ASP A 190 27.19 18.23 -5.90
CA ASP A 190 27.85 17.00 -5.37
C ASP A 190 27.02 15.74 -5.65
N SER A 191 27.44 15.00 -6.68
CA SER A 191 26.81 13.76 -7.10
C SER A 191 26.99 12.62 -6.09
N GLU A 192 28.04 12.62 -5.26
CA GLU A 192 28.23 11.58 -4.23
C GLU A 192 27.31 11.82 -3.03
N PHE A 193 27.14 13.08 -2.62
CA PHE A 193 26.19 13.42 -1.56
C PHE A 193 24.76 12.99 -1.94
N LYS A 194 24.32 13.28 -3.17
CA LYS A 194 22.99 12.88 -3.66
C LYS A 194 22.77 11.38 -3.55
N LYS A 195 23.76 10.56 -3.91
CA LYS A 195 23.69 9.09 -3.81
C LYS A 195 23.52 8.63 -2.38
N LEU A 196 24.31 9.19 -1.45
CA LEU A 196 24.22 8.82 -0.03
C LEU A 196 22.88 9.25 0.56
N HIS A 197 22.41 10.46 0.24
CA HIS A 197 21.11 10.96 0.69
C HIS A 197 19.95 10.05 0.25
N THR A 198 19.94 9.62 -1.02
CA THR A 198 18.92 8.68 -1.51
C THR A 198 18.95 7.36 -0.73
N LEU A 199 20.14 6.80 -0.51
CA LEU A 199 20.29 5.55 0.23
C LEU A 199 19.80 5.68 1.69
N VAL A 200 20.16 6.79 2.34
CA VAL A 200 19.71 7.09 3.71
C VAL A 200 18.19 7.28 3.75
N SER A 201 17.59 7.91 2.75
CA SER A 201 16.13 8.09 2.69
C SER A 201 15.39 6.75 2.60
N TYR A 202 15.87 5.81 1.77
CA TYR A 202 15.32 4.45 1.73
C TYR A 202 15.47 3.74 3.08
N PHE A 203 16.64 3.87 3.71
CA PHE A 203 16.87 3.32 5.04
C PHE A 203 15.89 3.88 6.07
N LEU A 204 15.79 5.21 6.18
CA LEU A 204 14.97 5.87 7.18
C LEU A 204 13.48 5.57 6.98
N TYR A 205 13.02 5.44 5.74
CA TYR A 205 11.67 5.00 5.45
C TYR A 205 11.40 3.62 6.07
N TYR A 206 12.20 2.60 5.72
CA TYR A 206 11.93 1.25 6.23
C TYR A 206 12.13 1.20 7.75
N ALA A 207 13.17 1.85 8.27
CA ALA A 207 13.48 1.84 9.70
C ALA A 207 12.37 2.50 10.53
N ASN A 208 11.78 3.57 10.02
CA ASN A 208 10.66 4.26 10.65
C ASN A 208 9.41 3.37 10.72
N PHE A 209 8.91 2.94 9.56
CA PHE A 209 7.66 2.17 9.48
C PHE A 209 7.80 0.72 9.99
N SER A 210 9.03 0.22 10.14
CA SER A 210 9.32 -1.05 10.82
C SER A 210 9.57 -0.89 12.34
N ASN A 211 9.29 0.28 12.92
CA ASN A 211 9.45 0.57 14.34
C ASN A 211 10.89 0.47 14.88
N LEU A 212 11.91 0.54 14.02
CA LEU A 212 13.32 0.43 14.47
C LEU A 212 13.82 1.74 15.12
N LEU A 213 13.12 2.85 14.92
CA LEU A 213 13.51 4.17 15.43
C LEU A 213 12.67 4.64 16.63
N VAL A 214 11.65 3.87 17.06
CA VAL A 214 10.72 4.30 18.13
C VAL A 214 11.36 4.46 19.51
N THR A 215 12.60 3.99 19.69
CA THR A 215 13.38 4.16 20.93
C THR A 215 13.99 5.54 21.09
N TYR A 216 14.02 6.37 20.03
CA TYR A 216 14.54 7.73 20.07
C TYR A 216 13.43 8.69 20.54
N SER A 217 13.62 9.31 21.70
CA SER A 217 12.62 10.19 22.35
C SER A 217 12.24 11.42 21.53
N ASP A 218 13.11 11.82 20.60
CA ASP A 218 12.96 13.04 19.81
C ASP A 218 12.14 12.81 18.53
N ILE A 219 11.74 11.56 18.26
CA ILE A 219 10.87 11.22 17.14
C ILE A 219 9.41 11.35 17.60
N PRO A 220 8.59 12.21 16.95
CA PRO A 220 7.19 12.38 17.29
C PRO A 220 6.44 11.05 17.38
N SER A 221 5.58 10.93 18.40
CA SER A 221 4.69 9.78 18.54
C SER A 221 3.86 9.63 17.26
N ARG A 222 3.86 8.42 16.69
CA ARG A 222 3.10 8.00 15.49
C ARG A 222 3.71 8.33 14.13
N LEU A 223 4.93 8.86 14.08
CA LEU A 223 5.61 9.09 12.79
C LEU A 223 5.86 7.79 12.01
N ASN A 224 5.90 6.67 12.74
CA ASN A 224 6.03 5.30 12.28
C ASN A 224 4.73 4.66 11.75
N GLU A 225 3.58 5.34 11.85
CA GLU A 225 2.30 4.84 11.33
C GLU A 225 2.08 5.31 9.89
N THR A 226 1.57 4.44 9.03
CA THR A 226 1.30 4.77 7.61
C THR A 226 0.31 5.92 7.49
N PRO A 227 0.71 7.07 6.91
CA PRO A 227 -0.20 8.19 6.70
C PRO A 227 -1.10 7.89 5.50
N LEU A 228 -2.41 7.79 5.72
CA LEU A 228 -3.40 7.63 4.66
C LEU A 228 -4.02 8.97 4.29
N THR A 229 -4.52 9.08 3.07
CA THR A 229 -5.31 10.23 2.63
C THR A 229 -6.57 10.41 3.47
N GLU A 230 -7.07 11.64 3.60
CA GLU A 230 -8.43 11.88 4.11
C GLU A 230 -9.50 11.49 3.07
N GLY A 231 -9.20 11.71 1.79
CA GLY A 231 -10.03 11.36 0.66
C GLY A 231 -10.04 9.86 0.34
N ILE A 232 -11.06 9.48 -0.45
CA ILE A 232 -11.19 8.18 -1.10
C ILE A 232 -11.14 8.45 -2.61
N TYR A 233 -10.28 7.73 -3.31
CA TYR A 233 -9.92 7.97 -4.70
C TYR A 233 -10.30 6.77 -5.56
N GLU A 234 -10.66 7.06 -6.80
CA GLU A 234 -10.88 6.04 -7.83
C GLU A 234 -9.54 5.65 -8.44
N ILE A 235 -9.30 4.34 -8.52
CA ILE A 235 -8.08 3.72 -9.02
C ILE A 235 -8.49 2.64 -10.02
N THR A 236 -7.72 2.50 -11.09
CA THR A 236 -7.97 1.52 -12.14
C THR A 236 -6.75 0.66 -12.37
N PHE A 237 -6.93 -0.64 -12.62
CA PHE A 237 -5.86 -1.51 -13.06
C PHE A 237 -6.38 -2.57 -14.03
N ASP A 238 -5.47 -3.07 -14.86
CA ASP A 238 -5.79 -4.05 -15.89
C ASP A 238 -5.31 -5.46 -15.50
N LEU A 239 -6.18 -6.43 -15.72
CA LEU A 239 -5.94 -7.87 -15.65
C LEU A 239 -5.93 -8.49 -17.04
N GLU A 240 -5.15 -9.55 -17.20
CA GLU A 240 -5.10 -10.36 -18.41
C GLU A 240 -5.44 -11.82 -18.06
N LYS A 241 -6.15 -12.48 -18.96
CA LYS A 241 -6.49 -13.89 -18.78
C LYS A 241 -5.27 -14.78 -19.05
N ASP A 242 -4.98 -15.70 -18.14
CA ASP A 242 -3.91 -16.68 -18.29
C ASP A 242 -4.38 -17.96 -19.01
N GLN A 243 -3.50 -18.96 -19.09
CA GLN A 243 -3.78 -20.22 -19.79
C GLN A 243 -4.75 -21.15 -19.02
N ASP A 244 -4.97 -20.88 -17.73
CA ASP A 244 -5.83 -21.64 -16.83
C ASP A 244 -7.19 -20.93 -16.59
N ASP A 245 -7.53 -19.96 -17.45
CA ASP A 245 -8.73 -19.11 -17.37
C ASP A 245 -8.81 -18.23 -16.09
N HIS A 246 -7.68 -17.96 -15.43
CA HIS A 246 -7.60 -16.98 -14.33
C HIS A 246 -7.28 -15.58 -14.85
N TRP A 247 -7.73 -14.55 -14.12
CA TRP A 247 -7.42 -13.16 -14.43
C TRP A 247 -6.30 -12.63 -13.54
N ILE A 248 -5.12 -12.39 -14.11
CA ILE A 248 -3.90 -12.04 -13.37
C ILE A 248 -3.36 -10.66 -13.76
N ILE A 249 -2.70 -10.00 -12.82
CA ILE A 249 -2.06 -8.72 -13.08
C ILE A 249 -0.65 -8.93 -13.67
N SER A 250 -0.32 -8.17 -14.71
CA SER A 250 1.06 -8.15 -15.23
C SER A 250 1.99 -7.37 -14.30
N ASP A 251 3.29 -7.65 -14.35
CA ASP A 251 4.30 -6.94 -13.54
C ASP A 251 4.25 -5.42 -13.72
N LYS A 252 4.02 -4.98 -14.96
CA LYS A 252 3.88 -3.56 -15.29
C LYS A 252 2.62 -2.95 -14.67
N ASN A 253 1.48 -3.62 -14.81
CA ASN A 253 0.22 -3.11 -14.25
C ASN A 253 0.25 -3.11 -12.72
N TYR A 254 0.92 -4.08 -12.10
CA TYR A 254 1.12 -4.09 -10.65
C TYR A 254 1.96 -2.90 -10.18
N LYS A 255 3.05 -2.58 -10.87
CA LYS A 255 3.85 -1.39 -10.55
C LYS A 255 3.04 -0.10 -10.71
N ASN A 256 2.19 -0.02 -11.73
CA ASN A 256 1.28 1.11 -11.90
C ASN A 256 0.25 1.18 -10.77
N LEU A 257 -0.41 0.08 -10.41
CA LEU A 257 -1.35 0.01 -9.29
C LEU A 257 -0.70 0.49 -7.98
N VAL A 258 0.52 0.03 -7.66
CA VAL A 258 1.26 0.46 -6.47
C VAL A 258 1.64 1.95 -6.54
N SER A 259 1.90 2.49 -7.75
CA SER A 259 2.14 3.91 -7.95
C SER A 259 0.86 4.73 -7.76
N ASP A 260 -0.27 4.25 -8.28
CA ASP A 260 -1.57 4.92 -8.20
C ASP A 260 -2.18 4.82 -6.80
N LEU A 261 -1.71 3.90 -5.96
CA LEU A 261 -2.03 3.85 -4.52
C LEU A 261 -1.25 4.89 -3.69
N LEU A 262 -0.37 5.67 -4.32
CA LEU A 262 0.25 6.83 -3.70
C LEU A 262 -0.43 8.13 -4.12
N ASN A 263 -0.78 8.93 -3.12
CA ASN A 263 -1.31 10.26 -3.34
C ASN A 263 -0.22 11.33 -3.19
N TYR A 264 -0.15 12.24 -4.17
CA TYR A 264 0.75 13.38 -4.19
C TYR A 264 0.02 14.73 -4.08
N ASP A 265 -1.32 14.72 -4.06
CA ASP A 265 -2.16 15.90 -4.13
C ASP A 265 -2.52 16.44 -2.74
N GLU A 266 -2.77 15.56 -1.77
CA GLU A 266 -3.03 15.94 -0.38
C GLU A 266 -1.75 16.44 0.30
N THR A 267 -1.91 17.45 1.14
CA THR A 267 -0.81 18.03 1.91
C THR A 267 -0.38 17.09 3.05
N ALA A 268 0.83 17.29 3.58
CA ALA A 268 1.35 16.47 4.69
C ALA A 268 0.50 16.55 5.99
N THR A 269 -0.34 17.57 6.13
CA THR A 269 -1.24 17.74 7.29
C THR A 269 -2.62 17.12 7.09
N GLN A 270 -2.99 16.77 5.86
CA GLN A 270 -4.24 16.10 5.53
C GLN A 270 -4.04 14.59 5.57
N ILE A 271 -4.00 14.04 6.79
CA ILE A 271 -3.80 12.59 6.96
C ILE A 271 -4.74 11.99 8.00
N VAL A 272 -5.07 10.73 7.75
CA VAL A 272 -5.72 9.82 8.69
C VAL A 272 -4.78 8.64 8.93
N TYR A 273 -4.66 8.20 10.16
CA TYR A 273 -3.90 7.01 10.51
C TYR A 273 -4.74 5.74 10.35
N PRO A 274 -4.11 4.54 10.35
CA PRO A 274 -4.82 3.28 10.10
C PRO A 274 -5.89 2.93 11.15
N ASP A 275 -5.89 3.61 12.30
CA ASP A 275 -6.92 3.51 13.35
C ASP A 275 -8.09 4.51 13.17
N GLY A 276 -8.09 5.29 12.09
CA GLY A 276 -9.11 6.28 11.75
C GLY A 276 -8.93 7.64 12.44
N THR A 277 -7.89 7.82 13.27
CA THR A 277 -7.63 9.11 13.89
C THR A 277 -6.99 10.08 12.89
N LYS A 278 -7.42 11.33 12.92
CA LYS A 278 -6.83 12.40 12.10
C LYS A 278 -5.57 12.96 12.77
N ALA A 279 -4.61 13.39 11.97
CA ALA A 279 -3.53 14.23 12.51
C ALA A 279 -4.13 15.51 13.10
N LYS A 280 -3.59 15.94 14.25
CA LYS A 280 -3.98 17.24 14.83
C LYS A 280 -3.48 18.35 13.91
N GLU A 281 -4.35 19.29 13.56
CA GLU A 281 -3.91 20.55 12.96
C GLU A 281 -2.86 21.18 13.89
N ALA A 282 -1.73 21.60 13.33
CA ALA A 282 -0.77 22.41 14.08
C ALA A 282 -1.51 23.63 14.64
N PRO A 283 -1.30 24.02 15.90
CA PRO A 283 -1.94 25.21 16.43
C PRO A 283 -1.59 26.39 15.54
N LYS A 284 -2.60 27.08 14.99
CA LYS A 284 -2.39 28.33 14.28
C LYS A 284 -1.65 29.26 15.22
N GLU A 285 -0.43 29.66 14.87
CA GLU A 285 0.26 30.73 15.57
C GLU A 285 -0.68 31.93 15.60
N SER A 286 -1.15 32.30 16.79
CA SER A 286 -1.82 33.57 16.98
C SER A 286 -0.76 34.63 16.78
N SER A 287 -0.76 35.27 15.61
CA SER A 287 0.00 36.49 15.40
C SER A 287 -0.55 37.57 16.34
N SER A 288 0.00 37.66 17.56
CA SER A 288 -0.17 38.86 18.36
C SER A 288 0.68 39.94 17.71
N SER A 289 0.09 40.70 16.80
CA SER A 289 0.61 42.02 16.46
C SER A 289 0.59 42.84 17.74
N GLY A 290 1.75 42.98 18.37
CA GLY A 290 1.96 43.89 19.47
C GLY A 290 1.69 45.31 18.98
N ASP A 291 0.60 45.88 19.47
CA ASP A 291 0.32 47.30 19.40
C ASP A 291 1.41 48.01 20.22
N VAL A 292 2.33 48.69 19.55
CA VAL A 292 3.30 49.58 20.21
C VAL A 292 2.64 50.96 20.25
N GLY A 293 2.10 51.31 21.41
CA GLY A 293 1.69 52.67 21.75
C GLY A 293 2.88 53.58 22.06
#